data_AF-A0A151NN09-F1
#
_entry.id   AF-A0A151NN09-F1
#
_cell.length_a   1.000
_cell.length_b   1.000
_cell.length_c   1.000
_cell.angle_alpha   90.00
_cell.angle_beta   90.00
_cell.angle_gamma   90.00
#
_symmetry.space_group_name_H-M   'P 1'
#
loop_
_entity.id
_entity.type
_entity.pdbx_description
1 polymer ?
#
loop_
_entity_poly.entity_id
_entity_poly.type
_entity_poly.pdbx_seq_one_letter_code
_entity_poly.pdbx_strand_id
1 'polypeptide(L)'
;MLVEVVLVLVLLAPGATPCLGCWPDTPLYFDYDVRLLLGDSLLEGATRLDKKLHELFLDRENPGIQVMEQERMEREAGKLFYHLDRIFTRYRHDPERLLKEAELERRNFTLRLKAATAAVLQQGAAVIVGAVLGTLGAALALAAAAW
;
A
#
# COMPACT_ATOMS: atom_id res chain seq x y z
N MET A 1 0.85 -12.70 -24.28
CA MET A 1 -0.61 -12.68 -24.41
C MET A 1 -1.28 -13.35 -23.21
N LEU A 2 -1.32 -14.68 -23.07
CA LEU A 2 -2.04 -15.35 -21.96
C LEU A 2 -1.47 -15.05 -20.56
N VAL A 3 -0.14 -15.00 -20.41
CA VAL A 3 0.52 -14.76 -19.11
C VAL A 3 0.26 -13.35 -18.57
N GLU A 4 0.28 -12.34 -19.43
CA GLU A 4 0.00 -10.95 -19.02
C GLU A 4 -1.49 -10.74 -18.69
N VAL A 5 -2.38 -11.39 -19.45
CA VAL A 5 -3.83 -11.35 -19.18
C VAL A 5 -4.17 -12.02 -17.85
N VAL A 6 -3.52 -13.15 -17.53
CA VAL A 6 -3.68 -13.85 -16.24
C VAL A 6 -3.18 -13.01 -15.08
N LEU A 7 -2.02 -12.33 -15.22
CA LEU A 7 -1.49 -11.45 -14.18
C LEU A 7 -2.45 -10.28 -13.90
N VAL A 8 -2.98 -9.63 -14.94
CA VAL A 8 -3.96 -8.54 -14.78
C VAL A 8 -5.27 -9.02 -14.16
N LEU A 9 -5.76 -10.21 -14.51
CA LEU A 9 -6.96 -10.81 -13.91
C LEU A 9 -6.78 -11.14 -12.43
N VAL A 10 -5.59 -11.60 -12.02
CA VAL A 10 -5.26 -11.83 -10.59
C VAL A 10 -5.21 -10.50 -9.82
N LEU A 11 -4.71 -9.43 -10.43
CA LEU A 11 -4.67 -8.08 -9.83
C LEU A 11 -6.06 -7.42 -9.76
N LEU A 12 -7.00 -7.84 -10.60
CA LEU A 12 -8.40 -7.40 -10.60
C LEU A 12 -9.32 -8.27 -9.71
N ALA A 13 -8.79 -9.29 -9.05
CA ALA A 13 -9.58 -10.18 -8.20
C ALA A 13 -10.22 -9.38 -7.03
N PRO A 14 -11.55 -9.33 -6.94
CA PRO A 14 -12.24 -8.62 -5.86
C PRO A 14 -11.99 -9.34 -4.54
N GLY A 15 -11.38 -8.63 -3.58
CA GLY A 15 -11.14 -9.15 -2.23
C GLY A 15 -9.78 -8.81 -1.64
N ALA A 16 -8.80 -8.48 -2.49
CA ALA A 16 -7.48 -8.09 -2.02
C ALA A 16 -7.44 -6.64 -1.53
N THR A 17 -7.11 -6.45 -0.25
CA THR A 17 -6.82 -5.12 0.29
C THR A 17 -5.31 -4.88 0.30
N PRO A 18 -4.83 -3.71 -0.15
CA PRO A 18 -3.42 -3.42 -0.05
C PRO A 18 -3.04 -3.27 1.43
N CYS A 19 -1.93 -3.89 1.81
CA CYS A 19 -1.51 -3.97 3.21
C CYS A 19 -0.02 -3.61 3.38
N LEU A 20 0.33 -3.01 4.52
CA LEU A 20 1.70 -2.60 4.83
C LEU A 20 2.60 -3.84 5.04
N GLY A 21 2.15 -4.76 5.89
CA GLY A 21 2.85 -6.02 6.18
C GLY A 21 2.97 -6.99 4.99
N CYS A 22 2.30 -6.70 3.87
CA CYS A 22 2.39 -7.48 2.66
C CYS A 22 3.71 -7.26 1.94
N TRP A 23 4.36 -6.12 2.17
CA TRP A 23 5.59 -5.73 1.49
C TRP A 23 6.82 -6.37 2.13
N PRO A 24 7.81 -6.82 1.31
CA PRO A 24 9.06 -7.35 1.83
C PRO A 24 9.76 -6.31 2.71
N ASP A 25 10.43 -6.76 3.75
CA ASP A 25 11.23 -5.97 4.71
C ASP A 25 10.47 -4.88 5.50
N THR A 26 9.20 -4.64 5.20
CA THR A 26 8.39 -3.60 5.84
C THR A 26 8.21 -3.82 7.34
N PRO A 27 8.00 -5.05 7.85
CA PRO A 27 8.00 -5.28 9.29
C PRO A 27 9.28 -4.82 9.99
N LEU A 28 10.43 -5.05 9.35
CA LEU A 28 11.74 -4.72 9.91
C LEU A 28 11.95 -3.21 9.99
N TYR A 29 11.60 -2.46 8.93
CA TYR A 29 11.68 -1.00 8.93
C TYR A 29 10.64 -0.36 9.87
N PHE A 30 9.42 -0.89 9.88
CA PHE A 30 8.35 -0.38 10.72
C PHE A 30 8.69 -0.49 12.21
N ASP A 31 9.19 -1.64 12.66
CA ASP A 31 9.58 -1.83 14.06
C ASP A 31 10.73 -0.90 14.46
N TYR A 32 11.68 -0.68 13.56
CA TYR A 32 12.77 0.28 13.78
C TYR A 32 12.24 1.71 13.95
N ASP A 33 11.43 2.17 13.00
CA ASP A 33 10.88 3.53 12.99
C ASP A 33 9.98 3.78 14.20
N VAL A 34 9.11 2.82 14.56
CA VAL A 34 8.24 2.94 15.74
C VAL A 34 9.06 3.07 17.03
N ARG A 35 10.13 2.28 17.18
CA ARG A 35 11.03 2.42 18.34
C ARG A 35 11.70 3.78 18.37
N LEU A 36 12.13 4.29 17.21
CA LEU A 36 12.72 5.62 17.10
C LEU A 36 11.72 6.71 17.52
N LEU A 37 10.45 6.60 17.09
CA LEU A 37 9.39 7.55 17.44
C LEU A 37 9.01 7.51 18.94
N LEU A 38 9.04 6.32 19.56
CA LEU A 38 8.78 6.16 20.99
C LEU A 38 9.92 6.76 21.85
N GLY A 39 11.16 6.53 21.41
CA GLY A 39 12.38 6.89 22.13
C GLY A 39 12.59 6.09 23.44
N ASP A 40 13.81 6.18 23.99
CA ASP A 40 14.24 5.39 25.17
C ASP A 40 13.44 5.68 26.46
N SER A 41 12.76 6.83 26.53
CA SER A 41 12.08 7.34 27.73
C SER A 41 10.83 6.55 28.18
N LEU A 42 10.54 5.41 27.56
CA LEU A 42 9.35 4.60 27.83
C LEU A 42 9.66 3.11 28.05
N LEU A 43 10.90 2.70 28.36
CA LEU A 43 11.38 1.31 28.34
C LEU A 43 10.37 0.17 28.70
N GLU A 44 9.53 0.29 29.72
CA GLU A 44 8.47 -0.71 30.01
C GLU A 44 7.12 -0.46 29.28
N GLY A 45 6.67 0.79 29.15
CA GLY A 45 5.42 1.15 28.47
C GLY A 45 5.52 1.13 26.95
N ALA A 46 6.68 1.50 26.41
CA ALA A 46 7.05 1.43 25.00
C ALA A 46 6.99 0.00 24.50
N THR A 47 7.49 -0.98 25.26
CA THR A 47 7.50 -2.40 24.89
C THR A 47 6.11 -3.05 24.84
N ARG A 48 5.08 -2.39 25.41
CA ARG A 48 3.68 -2.78 25.23
C ARG A 48 3.06 -2.04 24.06
N LEU A 49 3.44 -0.77 23.88
CA LEU A 49 2.89 0.10 22.86
C LEU A 49 3.40 -0.26 21.46
N ASP A 50 4.70 -0.53 21.32
CA ASP A 50 5.33 -1.01 20.09
C ASP A 50 4.69 -2.32 19.61
N LYS A 51 4.43 -3.28 20.52
CA LYS A 51 3.76 -4.54 20.20
C LYS A 51 2.34 -4.30 19.69
N LYS A 52 1.59 -3.42 20.36
CA LYS A 52 0.23 -3.06 19.91
C LYS A 52 0.25 -2.35 18.56
N LEU A 53 1.25 -1.53 18.28
CA LEU A 53 1.41 -0.86 16.99
C LEU A 53 1.84 -1.83 15.90
N HIS A 54 2.76 -2.74 16.21
CA HIS A 54 3.15 -3.83 15.32
C HIS A 54 1.92 -4.64 14.92
N GLU A 55 1.14 -5.12 15.89
CA GLU A 55 -0.12 -5.82 15.63
C GLU A 55 -1.08 -4.94 14.81
N LEU A 56 -1.25 -3.67 15.18
CA LEU A 56 -2.16 -2.78 14.48
C LEU A 56 -1.83 -2.63 12.99
N PHE A 57 -0.55 -2.49 12.63
CA PHE A 57 -0.11 -2.15 11.27
C PHE A 57 0.37 -3.34 10.43
N LEU A 58 0.85 -4.40 11.06
CA LEU A 58 1.52 -5.53 10.40
C LEU A 58 0.78 -6.85 10.58
N ASP A 59 -0.35 -6.88 11.30
CA ASP A 59 -1.11 -8.11 11.45
C ASP A 59 -1.53 -8.68 10.08
N ARG A 60 -1.25 -9.96 9.92
CA ARG A 60 -1.26 -10.71 8.65
C ARG A 60 -2.58 -11.45 8.42
N GLU A 61 -3.59 -11.23 9.26
CA GLU A 61 -4.90 -11.89 9.13
C GLU A 61 -5.58 -11.63 7.76
N ASN A 62 -5.12 -10.62 7.00
CA ASN A 62 -5.54 -10.41 5.63
C ASN A 62 -4.39 -10.70 4.66
N PRO A 63 -4.49 -11.73 3.78
CA PRO A 63 -3.56 -11.92 2.68
C PRO A 63 -3.80 -10.81 1.64
N GLY A 64 -3.29 -9.61 1.92
CA GLY A 64 -3.32 -8.51 0.97
C GLY A 64 -2.42 -8.80 -0.23
N ILE A 65 -2.67 -8.13 -1.34
CA ILE A 65 -1.85 -8.26 -2.55
C ILE A 65 -0.93 -7.04 -2.67
N GLN A 66 0.33 -7.27 -3.04
CA GLN A 66 1.25 -6.22 -3.45
C GLN A 66 0.89 -5.74 -4.88
N VAL A 67 -0.07 -4.80 -4.98
CA VAL A 67 -0.53 -4.22 -6.27
C VAL A 67 -0.01 -2.79 -6.42
N MET A 68 1.29 -2.57 -6.22
CA MET A 68 1.87 -1.23 -6.40
C MET A 68 3.38 -1.31 -6.65
N GLU A 69 3.93 -0.31 -7.36
CA GLU A 69 5.37 -0.13 -7.53
C GLU A 69 6.03 0.33 -6.22
N GLN A 70 7.29 -0.07 -6.04
CA GLN A 70 8.06 0.18 -4.82
C GLN A 70 8.15 1.67 -4.46
N GLU A 71 8.54 2.54 -5.41
CA GLU A 71 8.68 3.99 -5.14
C GLU A 71 7.37 4.61 -4.62
N ARG A 72 6.24 4.17 -5.17
CA ARG A 72 4.93 4.68 -4.77
C ARG A 72 4.51 4.17 -3.39
N MET A 73 4.89 2.93 -3.04
CA MET A 73 4.72 2.42 -1.67
C MET A 73 5.54 3.24 -0.69
N GLU A 74 6.83 3.41 -0.96
CA GLU A 74 7.75 4.17 -0.11
C GLU A 74 7.24 5.60 0.12
N ARG A 75 6.67 6.23 -0.91
CA ARG A 75 6.06 7.56 -0.80
C ARG A 75 4.84 7.59 0.14
N GLU A 76 3.94 6.61 0.05
CA GLU A 76 2.77 6.55 0.94
C GLU A 76 3.15 6.12 2.36
N ALA A 77 4.16 5.27 2.52
CA ALA A 77 4.75 4.92 3.81
C ALA A 77 5.41 6.14 4.47
N GLY A 78 6.15 6.96 3.72
CA GLY A 78 6.72 8.21 4.23
C GLY A 78 5.65 9.17 4.78
N LYS A 79 4.49 9.27 4.12
CA LYS A 79 3.34 10.05 4.64
C LYS A 79 2.78 9.44 5.92
N LEU A 80 2.66 8.12 5.98
CA LEU A 80 2.22 7.42 7.20
C LEU A 80 3.14 7.74 8.38
N PHE A 81 4.46 7.59 8.21
CA PHE A 81 5.42 7.88 9.28
C PHE A 81 5.45 9.34 9.68
N TYR A 82 5.29 10.26 8.73
CA TYR A 82 5.12 11.69 9.05
C TYR A 82 3.89 11.95 9.92
N HIS A 83 2.76 11.28 9.64
CA HIS A 83 1.55 11.42 10.46
C HIS A 83 1.70 10.75 11.82
N LEU A 84 2.34 9.58 11.88
CA LEU A 84 2.65 8.91 13.12
C LEU A 84 3.53 9.79 14.00
N ASP A 85 4.63 10.34 13.51
CA ASP A 85 5.50 11.24 14.27
C ASP A 85 4.73 12.38 14.96
N ARG A 86 3.78 13.01 14.23
CA ARG A 86 2.91 14.05 14.80
C ARG A 86 1.97 13.51 15.88
N ILE A 87 1.43 12.30 15.70
CA ILE A 87 0.58 11.61 16.68
C ILE A 87 1.41 11.30 17.94
N PHE A 88 2.59 10.70 17.80
CA PHE A 88 3.50 10.40 18.91
C PHE A 88 3.92 11.65 19.66
N THR A 89 4.32 12.70 18.94
CA THR A 89 4.71 13.98 19.54
C THR A 89 3.56 14.60 20.36
N ARG A 90 2.32 14.52 19.85
CA ARG A 90 1.16 15.12 20.51
C ARG A 90 0.63 14.30 21.69
N TYR A 91 0.61 12.98 21.58
CA TYR A 91 -0.05 12.09 22.52
C TYR A 91 0.92 11.20 23.30
N ARG A 92 2.20 11.58 23.38
CA ARG A 92 3.26 10.82 24.05
C ARG A 92 2.92 10.35 25.46
N HIS A 93 2.15 11.15 26.20
CA HIS A 93 1.77 10.89 27.59
C HIS A 93 0.37 10.27 27.74
N ASP A 94 -0.30 9.96 26.64
CA ASP A 94 -1.66 9.38 26.59
C ASP A 94 -1.68 8.20 25.59
N PRO A 95 -1.21 7.01 26.03
CA PRO A 95 -1.05 5.86 25.14
C PRO A 95 -2.38 5.34 24.57
N GLU A 96 -3.49 5.54 25.28
CA GLU A 96 -4.81 5.14 24.80
C GLU A 96 -5.24 6.02 23.62
N ARG A 97 -5.09 7.34 23.76
CA ARG A 97 -5.39 8.27 22.67
C ARG A 97 -4.43 8.13 21.51
N LEU A 98 -3.15 7.89 21.77
CA LEU A 98 -2.15 7.61 20.75
C LEU A 98 -2.56 6.41 19.89
N LEU A 99 -2.93 5.28 20.51
CA LEU A 99 -3.37 4.08 19.79
C LEU A 99 -4.62 4.33 18.95
N LYS A 100 -5.59 5.08 19.51
CA LYS A 100 -6.83 5.42 18.79
C LYS A 100 -6.55 6.24 17.53
N GLU A 101 -5.67 7.23 17.63
CA GLU A 101 -5.29 8.09 16.51
C GLU A 101 -4.42 7.33 15.50
N ALA A 102 -3.54 6.45 15.96
CA ALA A 102 -2.78 5.54 15.10
C ALA A 102 -3.70 4.58 14.33
N GLU A 103 -4.79 4.09 14.93
CA GLU A 103 -5.78 3.24 14.26
C GLU A 103 -6.56 4.02 13.18
N LEU A 104 -6.88 5.29 13.44
CA LEU A 104 -7.46 6.17 12.43
C LEU A 104 -6.49 6.39 11.27
N GLU A 105 -5.21 6.63 11.58
CA GLU A 105 -4.20 6.84 10.54
C GLU A 105 -3.92 5.56 9.74
N ARG A 106 -3.96 4.39 10.37
CA ARG A 106 -3.94 3.10 9.66
C ARG A 106 -5.05 3.02 8.62
N ARG A 107 -6.28 3.38 9.01
CA ARG A 107 -7.44 3.38 8.08
C ARG A 107 -7.23 4.36 6.93
N ASN A 108 -6.74 5.57 7.21
CA ASN A 108 -6.43 6.57 6.19
C ASN A 108 -5.35 6.05 5.22
N PHE A 109 -4.31 5.41 5.75
CA PHE A 109 -3.26 4.80 4.95
C PHE A 109 -3.81 3.71 4.02
N THR A 110 -4.63 2.79 4.52
CA THR A 110 -5.29 1.78 3.68
C THR A 110 -6.13 2.41 2.56
N LEU A 111 -6.84 3.52 2.84
CA LEU A 111 -7.60 4.24 1.81
C LEU A 111 -6.69 4.87 0.74
N ARG A 112 -5.57 5.47 1.16
CA ARG A 112 -4.57 6.03 0.22
C ARG A 112 -3.98 4.93 -0.66
N LEU A 113 -3.66 3.77 -0.09
CA LEU A 113 -3.20 2.61 -0.85
C LEU A 113 -4.25 2.11 -1.84
N LYS A 114 -5.51 1.98 -1.43
CA LYS A 114 -6.61 1.58 -2.33
C LYS A 114 -6.77 2.55 -3.51
N ALA A 115 -6.71 3.85 -3.24
CA ALA A 115 -6.77 4.88 -4.27
C ALA A 115 -5.58 4.79 -5.23
N ALA A 116 -4.37 4.59 -4.69
CA ALA A 116 -3.15 4.44 -5.47
C ALA A 116 -3.18 3.19 -6.37
N THR A 117 -3.61 2.05 -5.84
CA THR A 117 -3.81 0.80 -6.59
C THR A 117 -4.86 0.97 -7.69
N ALA A 118 -6.00 1.59 -7.40
CA ALA A 118 -7.03 1.85 -8.40
C ALA A 118 -6.51 2.70 -9.58
N ALA A 119 -5.66 3.71 -9.29
CA ALA A 119 -5.04 4.52 -10.33
C ALA A 119 -4.11 3.70 -11.24
N VAL A 120 -3.34 2.76 -10.68
CA VAL A 120 -2.46 1.86 -11.47
C VAL A 120 -3.29 0.94 -12.35
N LEU A 121 -4.38 0.36 -11.82
CA LEU A 121 -5.28 -0.51 -12.59
C LEU A 121 -5.94 0.25 -13.76
N GLN A 122 -6.36 1.50 -13.54
CA GLN A 122 -6.92 2.35 -14.58
C GLN A 122 -5.90 2.68 -15.68
N GLN A 123 -4.65 2.96 -15.31
CA GLN A 123 -3.56 3.19 -16.27
C GLN A 123 -3.26 1.93 -17.09
N GLY A 124 -3.18 0.77 -16.45
CA GLY A 124 -2.95 -0.52 -17.13
C GLY A 124 -4.09 -0.85 -18.10
N ALA A 125 -5.34 -0.65 -17.70
CA ALA A 125 -6.49 -0.84 -18.59
C ALA A 125 -6.43 0.09 -19.82
N ALA A 126 -6.05 1.37 -19.64
CA ALA A 126 -5.91 2.32 -20.73
C ALA A 126 -4.81 1.92 -21.72
N VAL A 127 -3.67 1.42 -21.23
CA VAL A 127 -2.55 0.93 -22.07
C VAL A 127 -2.97 -0.30 -22.88
N ILE A 128 -3.66 -1.26 -22.26
CA ILE A 128 -4.14 -2.47 -22.95
C ILE A 128 -5.15 -2.11 -24.04
N VAL A 129 -6.13 -1.25 -23.72
CA VAL A 129 -7.13 -0.78 -24.70
C VAL A 129 -6.43 -0.07 -25.86
N GLY A 130 -5.46 0.80 -25.58
CA GLY A 130 -4.67 1.48 -26.61
C GLY A 130 -3.87 0.52 -27.50
N ALA A 131 -3.23 -0.51 -26.91
CA ALA A 131 -2.48 -1.53 -27.66
C ALA A 131 -3.40 -2.42 -28.53
N VAL A 132 -4.57 -2.79 -28.02
CA VAL A 132 -5.55 -3.60 -28.76
C VAL A 132 -6.18 -2.79 -29.89
N LEU A 133 -6.53 -1.51 -29.67
CA LEU A 133 -7.03 -0.62 -30.73
C LEU A 133 -5.94 -0.31 -31.77
N GLY A 134 -4.70 -0.12 -31.36
CA GLY A 134 -3.58 0.13 -32.27
C GLY A 134 -3.26 -1.08 -33.16
N THR A 135 -3.31 -2.30 -32.61
CA THR A 135 -3.09 -3.53 -33.38
C THR A 135 -4.25 -3.85 -34.33
N LEU A 136 -5.51 -3.61 -33.90
CA LEU A 136 -6.67 -3.69 -34.78
C LEU A 136 -6.63 -2.64 -35.90
N GLY A 137 -6.22 -1.40 -35.59
CA GLY A 137 -6.06 -0.33 -36.57
C GLY A 137 -4.99 -0.64 -37.62
N ALA A 138 -3.85 -1.20 -37.21
CA ALA A 138 -2.81 -1.64 -38.13
C ALA A 138 -3.25 -2.83 -39.00
N ALA A 139 -4.01 -3.77 -38.44
CA ALA A 139 -4.57 -4.90 -39.18
C ALA A 139 -5.62 -4.46 -40.24
N LEU A 140 -6.47 -3.49 -39.90
CA LEU A 140 -7.44 -2.88 -40.82
C LEU A 140 -6.75 -2.09 -41.94
N ALA A 141 -5.67 -1.37 -41.65
CA ALA A 141 -4.91 -0.63 -42.66
C ALA A 141 -4.18 -1.56 -43.65
N LEU A 142 -3.62 -2.67 -43.18
CA LEU A 142 -3.01 -3.69 -44.05
C LEU A 142 -4.06 -4.42 -44.91
N ALA A 143 -5.26 -4.66 -44.38
CA ALA A 143 -6.36 -5.25 -45.15
C ALA A 143 -6.92 -4.30 -46.21
N ALA A 144 -6.94 -2.99 -45.95
CA ALA A 144 -7.37 -1.98 -46.92
C ALA A 144 -6.35 -1.70 -48.04
N ALA A 145 -5.06 -1.93 -47.79
CA ALA A 145 -4.00 -1.77 -48.79
C ALA A 145 -3.82 -3.00 -49.72
N ALA A 146 -4.55 -4.09 -49.45
CA ALA A 146 -4.50 -5.34 -50.22
C ALA A 146 -5.60 -5.44 -51.30
N TRP A 147 -6.34 -4.36 -51.56
CA TRP A 147 -7.36 -4.24 -52.61
C TRP A 147 -7.09 -3.06 -53.53
#